data_AF-A0A452T966-F1
#
_entry.id   AF-A0A452T966-F1
#
_cell.length_a   1.000
_cell.length_b   1.000
_cell.length_c   1.000
_cell.angle_alpha   90.00
_cell.angle_beta   90.00
_cell.angle_gamma   90.00
#
_symmetry.space_group_name_H-M   'P 1'
#
loop_
_entity.id
_entity.type
_entity.pdbx_description
1 polymer ?
#
loop_
_entity_poly.entity_id
_entity_poly.type
_entity_poly.pdbx_seq_one_letter_code
_entity_poly.pdbx_strand_id
1 'polypeptide(L)'
;VEQEVGPPLLTPISEDLEIQNIPPWTTRLSSNLVPQYAIAVLRSNLWPGAYAFSNGKKFENVYIGWGHKYSPDNYTPPALPPVYQEYPSGAEITEMDDPSVEEEQAFEASREAAALPVEEMEDTEEDEDEEDDED
;
A
#
# COMPACT_ATOMS: atom_id res chain seq x y z
N VAL A 1 7.98 -5.08 -3.03
CA VAL A 1 7.95 -4.98 -4.50
C VAL A 1 8.79 -6.13 -5.01
N GLU A 2 8.17 -7.05 -5.74
CA GLU A 2 8.89 -8.18 -6.35
C GLU A 2 9.79 -7.64 -7.48
N GLN A 3 10.92 -8.29 -7.72
CA GLN A 3 11.84 -7.85 -8.77
C GLN A 3 11.28 -8.23 -10.14
N GLU A 4 10.97 -7.24 -10.98
CA GLU A 4 10.66 -7.50 -12.38
C GLU A 4 11.93 -7.93 -13.13
N VAL A 5 11.87 -9.08 -13.80
CA VAL A 5 12.94 -9.60 -14.66
C VAL A 5 12.44 -9.63 -16.09
N GLY A 6 13.10 -8.84 -16.96
CA GLY A 6 12.76 -8.77 -18.38
C GLY A 6 13.43 -9.86 -19.23
N PRO A 7 13.03 -9.99 -20.51
CA PRO A 7 13.68 -10.88 -21.46
C PRO A 7 15.13 -10.43 -21.76
N PRO A 8 16.01 -11.33 -22.23
CA PRO A 8 17.40 -11.01 -22.53
C PRO A 8 17.51 -10.02 -23.71
N LEU A 9 18.69 -9.40 -23.85
CA LEU A 9 18.97 -8.57 -25.02
C LEU A 9 18.92 -9.42 -26.29
N LEU A 10 18.46 -8.79 -27.39
CA LEU A 10 18.32 -9.43 -28.71
C LEU A 10 17.31 -10.59 -28.75
N THR A 11 16.31 -10.56 -27.85
CA THR A 11 15.14 -11.45 -27.96
C THR A 11 14.42 -11.19 -29.29
N PRO A 12 14.07 -12.24 -30.05
CA PRO A 12 13.41 -12.08 -31.33
C PRO A 12 11.97 -11.59 -31.16
N ILE A 13 11.52 -10.73 -32.08
CA ILE A 13 10.17 -10.16 -32.08
C ILE A 13 9.03 -11.19 -32.23
N SER A 14 9.36 -12.46 -32.53
CA SER A 14 8.40 -13.56 -32.55
C SER A 14 7.98 -14.00 -31.14
N GLU A 15 8.75 -13.64 -30.11
CA GLU A 15 8.46 -13.91 -28.70
C GLU A 15 7.76 -12.72 -28.01
N ASP A 16 7.48 -11.64 -28.76
CA ASP A 16 6.75 -10.50 -28.23
C ASP A 16 5.30 -10.89 -27.85
N LEU A 17 4.78 -10.26 -26.81
CA LEU A 17 3.42 -10.51 -26.31
C LEU A 17 2.35 -10.09 -27.31
N GLU A 18 1.33 -10.93 -27.45
CA GLU A 18 0.15 -10.65 -28.25
C GLU A 18 -0.78 -9.62 -27.61
N ILE A 19 -1.54 -8.92 -28.46
CA ILE A 19 -2.50 -7.89 -28.06
C ILE A 19 -3.90 -8.47 -28.28
N GLN A 20 -4.52 -9.04 -27.25
CA GLN A 20 -5.84 -9.67 -27.38
C GLN A 20 -5.94 -10.64 -28.58
N ASN A 21 -4.97 -11.57 -28.70
CA ASN A 21 -4.82 -12.54 -29.80
C ASN A 21 -4.42 -11.92 -31.16
N ILE A 22 -4.01 -10.65 -31.19
CA ILE A 22 -3.41 -10.02 -32.37
C ILE A 22 -1.89 -10.10 -32.21
N PRO A 23 -1.15 -10.58 -33.22
CA PRO A 23 0.31 -10.61 -33.15
C PRO A 23 0.86 -9.18 -33.02
N PRO A 24 1.94 -8.97 -32.26
CA PRO A 24 2.51 -7.64 -32.03
C PRO A 24 3.08 -6.99 -33.30
N TRP A 25 3.43 -7.82 -34.30
CA TRP A 25 4.00 -7.40 -35.57
C TRP A 25 3.26 -8.02 -36.75
N THR A 26 3.05 -7.23 -37.80
CA THR A 26 2.51 -7.69 -39.09
C THR A 26 3.58 -7.56 -40.17
N THR A 27 3.83 -8.65 -40.89
CA THR A 27 4.77 -8.68 -42.03
C THR A 27 4.04 -8.39 -43.34
N ARG A 28 4.66 -7.60 -44.21
CA ARG A 28 4.18 -7.29 -45.56
C ARG A 28 5.33 -7.22 -46.55
N LEU A 29 5.07 -7.63 -47.79
CA LEU A 29 5.95 -7.34 -48.91
C LEU A 29 5.59 -5.98 -49.51
N SER A 30 6.61 -5.25 -49.96
CA SER A 30 6.42 -3.99 -50.69
C SER A 30 5.76 -4.14 -52.06
N SER A 31 5.93 -5.29 -52.73
CA SER A 31 5.32 -5.59 -54.02
C SER A 31 5.07 -7.08 -54.19
N ASN A 32 3.88 -7.43 -54.66
CA ASN A 32 3.53 -8.80 -55.07
C ASN A 32 3.73 -9.02 -56.57
N LEU A 33 3.90 -7.95 -57.36
CA LEU A 33 4.03 -8.03 -58.81
C LEU A 33 5.43 -8.45 -59.25
N VAL A 34 6.46 -7.97 -58.52
CA VAL A 34 7.86 -8.28 -58.82
C VAL A 34 8.58 -8.70 -57.52
N PRO A 35 8.30 -9.91 -57.00
CA PRO A 35 8.79 -10.35 -55.69
C PRO A 35 10.31 -10.38 -55.56
N GLN A 36 11.03 -10.58 -56.67
CA GLN A 36 12.50 -10.61 -56.71
C GLN A 36 13.18 -9.30 -56.28
N TYR A 37 12.48 -8.16 -56.39
CA TYR A 37 12.95 -6.85 -55.93
C TYR A 37 12.12 -6.30 -54.76
N ALA A 38 11.22 -7.12 -54.21
CA ALA A 38 10.40 -6.72 -53.08
C ALA A 38 11.23 -6.73 -51.80
N ILE A 39 11.10 -5.65 -51.02
CA ILE A 39 11.59 -5.57 -49.65
C ILE A 39 10.54 -6.09 -48.66
N ALA A 40 11.02 -6.63 -47.53
CA ALA A 40 10.20 -7.03 -46.40
C ALA A 40 10.00 -5.85 -45.46
N VAL A 41 8.75 -5.62 -45.07
CA VAL A 41 8.34 -4.55 -44.15
C VAL A 41 7.60 -5.19 -42.98
N LEU A 42 8.01 -4.83 -41.77
CA LEU A 42 7.31 -5.13 -40.53
C LEU A 42 6.64 -3.86 -40.02
N ARG A 43 5.40 -4.02 -39.58
CA ARG A 43 4.60 -2.96 -38.95
C ARG A 43 4.27 -3.39 -37.53
N SER A 44 4.49 -2.53 -36.54
CA SER A 44 4.01 -2.78 -35.18
C SER A 44 2.49 -2.57 -35.11
N ASN A 45 1.81 -3.53 -34.49
CA ASN A 45 0.40 -3.43 -34.13
C ASN A 45 0.23 -2.76 -32.75
N LEU A 46 1.24 -2.86 -31.87
CA LEU A 46 1.23 -2.21 -30.55
C LEU A 46 1.46 -0.70 -30.64
N TRP A 47 2.32 -0.27 -31.55
CA TRP A 47 2.64 1.14 -31.78
C TRP A 47 2.33 1.51 -33.24
N PRO A 48 1.06 1.86 -33.55
CA PRO A 48 0.69 2.27 -34.89
C PRO A 48 1.55 3.44 -35.36
N GLY A 49 2.28 3.21 -36.45
CA GLY A 49 3.27 4.15 -36.98
C GLY A 49 4.71 3.67 -36.90
N ALA A 50 5.00 2.62 -36.11
CA ALA A 50 6.32 1.99 -36.10
C ALA A 50 6.46 0.99 -37.25
N TYR A 51 7.50 1.17 -38.05
CA TYR A 51 7.86 0.31 -39.16
C TYR A 51 9.34 -0.07 -39.08
N ALA A 52 9.63 -1.30 -39.45
CA ALA A 52 10.98 -1.78 -39.71
C ALA A 52 11.00 -2.35 -41.12
N PHE A 53 12.06 -2.12 -41.89
CA PHE A 53 12.20 -2.72 -43.20
C PHE A 53 13.62 -3.19 -43.43
N SER A 54 13.77 -4.16 -44.32
CA SER A 54 15.07 -4.67 -44.72
C SER A 54 15.16 -4.85 -46.23
N ASN A 55 16.30 -4.44 -46.79
CA ASN A 55 16.69 -4.63 -48.18
C ASN A 55 18.12 -5.22 -48.22
N GLY A 56 18.20 -6.54 -48.19
CA GLY A 56 19.47 -7.27 -48.19
C GLY A 56 20.31 -6.99 -46.93
N LYS A 57 21.34 -6.14 -47.07
CA LYS A 57 22.25 -5.76 -45.97
C LYS A 57 21.87 -4.48 -45.25
N LYS A 58 20.90 -3.72 -45.77
CA LYS A 58 20.42 -2.47 -45.17
C LYS A 58 19.11 -2.73 -44.47
N PHE A 59 19.00 -2.30 -43.23
CA PHE A 59 17.75 -2.32 -42.48
C PHE A 59 17.64 -1.01 -41.72
N GLU A 60 16.41 -0.50 -41.59
CA GLU A 60 16.14 0.71 -40.84
C GLU A 60 14.80 0.60 -40.13
N ASN A 61 14.68 1.37 -39.05
CA ASN A 61 13.48 1.45 -38.24
C ASN A 61 13.00 2.90 -38.22
N VAL A 62 11.72 3.12 -38.43
CA VAL A 62 11.13 4.46 -38.48
C VAL A 62 9.81 4.49 -37.73
N TYR A 63 9.57 5.58 -36.99
CA TYR A 63 8.30 5.85 -36.34
C TYR A 63 7.67 7.11 -36.92
N ILE A 64 6.46 6.98 -37.45
CA ILE A 64 5.64 8.09 -37.94
C ILE A 64 4.23 7.89 -37.41
N GLY A 65 3.89 8.59 -36.33
CA GLY A 65 2.61 8.45 -35.67
C GLY A 65 2.44 9.40 -34.49
N TRP A 66 1.36 9.22 -33.75
CA TRP A 66 0.92 10.12 -32.69
C TRP A 66 1.58 9.89 -31.33
N GLY A 67 2.42 8.86 -31.18
CA GLY A 67 2.94 8.43 -29.88
C GLY A 67 1.89 7.76 -29.00
N HIS A 68 0.78 7.27 -29.58
CA HIS A 68 -0.27 6.57 -28.86
C HIS A 68 -0.09 5.06 -28.98
N LYS A 69 0.05 4.40 -27.83
CA LYS A 69 0.04 2.94 -27.73
C LYS A 69 -1.35 2.44 -28.12
N TYR A 70 -1.40 1.45 -29.01
CA TYR A 70 -2.64 0.77 -29.30
C TYR A 70 -3.10 0.03 -28.05
N SER A 71 -4.29 0.40 -27.59
CA SER A 71 -5.00 -0.26 -26.51
C SER A 71 -6.41 -0.55 -27.03
N PRO A 72 -6.89 -1.79 -26.88
CA PRO A 72 -8.28 -2.13 -27.16
C PRO A 72 -9.23 -1.49 -26.13
N ASP A 73 -8.74 -1.29 -24.91
CA ASP A 73 -9.48 -0.63 -23.84
C ASP A 73 -9.37 0.89 -23.96
N ASN A 74 -10.47 1.57 -23.68
CA ASN A 74 -10.49 3.02 -23.58
C ASN A 74 -9.66 3.49 -22.38
N TYR A 75 -9.06 4.67 -22.52
CA TYR A 75 -8.37 5.31 -21.42
C TYR A 75 -9.34 5.50 -20.24
N THR A 76 -9.04 4.82 -19.14
CA THR A 76 -9.72 5.01 -17.86
C THR A 76 -8.78 5.82 -16.96
N PRO A 77 -9.14 7.04 -16.56
CA PRO A 77 -8.32 7.82 -15.65
C PRO A 77 -8.03 7.03 -14.36
N PRO A 78 -6.84 7.20 -13.77
CA PRO A 78 -6.50 6.51 -12.53
C PRO A 78 -7.50 6.88 -11.43
N ALA A 79 -7.86 5.90 -10.61
CA ALA A 79 -8.70 6.13 -9.44
C ALA A 79 -8.05 7.16 -8.51
N LEU A 80 -8.88 7.89 -7.76
CA LEU A 80 -8.37 8.77 -6.72
C LEU A 80 -7.52 7.96 -5.73
N PRO A 81 -6.43 8.54 -5.21
CA PRO A 81 -5.62 7.86 -4.20
C PRO A 81 -6.51 7.48 -3.00
N PRO A 82 -6.21 6.35 -2.34
CA PRO A 82 -6.94 5.95 -1.15
C PRO A 82 -6.85 7.05 -0.09
N VAL A 83 -7.93 7.22 0.67
CA VAL A 83 -7.95 8.13 1.80
C VAL A 83 -6.93 7.67 2.85
N TYR A 84 -6.30 8.64 3.51
CA TYR A 84 -5.40 8.35 4.62
C TYR A 84 -6.19 7.77 5.80
N GLN A 85 -5.57 6.84 6.51
CA GLN A 85 -6.13 6.33 7.75
C GLN A 85 -5.92 7.35 8.87
N GLU A 86 -6.95 7.50 9.69
CA GLU A 86 -6.88 8.28 10.92
C GLU A 86 -5.93 7.62 11.93
N TYR A 87 -5.53 8.39 12.94
CA TYR A 87 -4.71 7.87 14.02
C TYR A 87 -5.43 6.71 14.73
N PRO A 88 -4.79 5.55 14.93
CA PRO A 88 -5.45 4.41 15.56
C PRO A 88 -5.90 4.76 16.98
N SER A 89 -7.14 4.41 17.33
CA SER A 89 -7.62 4.57 18.69
C SER A 89 -6.86 3.64 19.63
N GLY A 90 -5.99 4.21 20.45
CA GLY A 90 -5.23 3.53 21.49
C GLY A 90 -5.59 4.05 22.89
N ALA A 91 -4.99 3.44 23.92
CA ALA A 91 -5.20 3.81 25.33
C ALA A 91 -4.83 5.27 25.67
N GLU A 92 -4.13 5.98 24.78
CA GLU A 92 -3.88 7.43 24.91
C GLU A 92 -5.14 8.27 24.63
N ILE A 93 -6.02 7.81 23.74
CA ILE A 93 -7.23 8.55 23.33
C ILE A 93 -8.54 7.89 23.80
N THR A 94 -8.47 6.64 24.28
CA THR A 94 -9.61 5.92 24.83
C THR A 94 -9.70 6.18 26.33
N GLU A 95 -10.80 6.79 26.77
CA GLU A 95 -11.13 6.98 28.19
C GLU A 95 -11.22 5.61 28.91
N MET A 96 -10.74 5.54 30.15
CA MET A 96 -10.91 4.34 30.98
C MET A 96 -12.38 4.21 31.38
N ASP A 97 -12.90 2.98 31.38
CA ASP A 97 -14.26 2.73 31.84
C ASP A 97 -14.42 3.18 33.31
N ASP A 98 -15.57 3.79 33.62
CA ASP A 98 -15.92 4.13 34.99
C ASP A 98 -15.99 2.86 35.86
N PRO A 99 -15.52 2.90 37.12
CA PRO A 99 -15.62 1.76 38.03
C PRO A 99 -17.09 1.39 38.27
N SER A 100 -17.35 0.09 38.47
CA SER A 100 -18.69 -0.36 38.85
C SER A 100 -19.04 0.01 40.30
N VAL A 101 -20.33 0.05 40.61
CA VAL A 101 -20.83 0.35 41.96
C VAL A 101 -20.28 -0.64 42.99
N GLU A 102 -20.18 -1.92 42.62
CA GLU A 102 -19.64 -2.97 43.48
C GLU A 102 -18.14 -2.77 43.76
N GLU A 103 -17.36 -2.31 42.79
CA GLU A 103 -15.94 -2.01 42.96
C GLU A 103 -15.71 -0.76 43.81
N GLU A 104 -16.54 0.27 43.66
CA GLU A 104 -16.51 1.47 44.51
C GLU A 104 -16.82 1.12 45.97
N GLN A 105 -17.86 0.32 46.21
CA GLN A 105 -18.21 -0.16 47.55
C GLN A 105 -17.12 -1.02 48.17
N ALA A 106 -16.51 -1.91 47.39
CA ALA A 106 -15.40 -2.74 47.84
C ALA A 106 -14.16 -1.88 48.19
N PHE A 107 -13.86 -0.87 47.39
CA PHE A 107 -12.76 0.07 47.65
C PHE A 107 -13.02 0.91 48.90
N GLU A 108 -14.25 1.41 49.09
CA GLU A 108 -14.63 2.18 50.26
C GLU A 108 -14.53 1.34 51.54
N ALA A 109 -15.06 0.12 51.54
CA ALA A 109 -14.94 -0.82 52.66
C ALA A 109 -13.48 -1.19 52.96
N SER A 110 -12.65 -1.36 51.92
CA SER A 110 -11.21 -1.63 52.09
C SER A 110 -10.47 -0.44 52.72
N ARG A 111 -10.84 0.79 52.34
CA ARG A 111 -10.25 2.02 52.87
C ARG A 111 -10.65 2.24 54.34
N GLU A 112 -11.92 2.01 54.67
CA GLU A 112 -12.42 2.07 56.04
C GLU A 112 -11.75 1.02 56.93
N ALA A 113 -11.66 -0.23 56.46
CA ALA A 113 -10.94 -1.30 57.18
C ALA A 113 -9.45 -1.02 57.38
N ALA A 114 -8.81 -0.26 56.48
CA ALA A 114 -7.41 0.16 56.62
C ALA A 114 -7.23 1.42 57.49
N ALA A 115 -8.28 2.23 57.70
CA ALA A 115 -8.27 3.39 58.59
C ALA A 115 -8.58 3.01 60.05
N LEU A 116 -9.41 1.99 60.27
CA LEU A 116 -9.70 1.44 61.61
C LEU A 116 -8.44 1.06 62.44
N PRO A 117 -7.38 0.43 61.90
CA PRO A 117 -6.17 0.13 62.68
C PRO A 117 -5.33 1.37 63.04
N VAL A 118 -5.62 2.55 62.48
CA VAL A 118 -4.97 3.83 62.88
C VAL A 118 -5.72 4.47 64.05
N GLU A 119 -7.07 4.47 64.04
CA GLU A 119 -7.85 4.98 65.18
C GLU A 119 -7.75 4.07 66.42
N GLU A 120 -7.61 2.75 66.26
CA GLU A 120 -7.42 1.84 67.41
C GLU A 120 -6.00 1.97 68.03
N MET A 121 -5.04 2.62 67.35
CA MET A 121 -3.71 2.96 67.90
C MET A 121 -3.61 4.40 68.42
N GLU A 122 -4.52 5.30 68.05
CA GLU A 122 -4.54 6.70 68.53
C GLU A 122 -5.32 6.83 69.85
N ASP A 123 -6.24 5.90 70.15
CA ASP A 123 -7.04 5.86 71.40
C ASP A 123 -6.29 5.27 72.62
N THR A 124 -4.95 5.16 72.57
CA THR A 124 -4.14 4.62 73.69
C THR A 124 -3.14 5.61 74.31
N GLU A 125 -3.12 6.89 73.90
CA GLU A 125 -2.08 7.86 74.33
C GLU A 125 -2.62 9.20 74.89
N GLU A 126 -3.87 9.26 75.38
CA GLU A 126 -4.37 10.43 76.15
C GLU A 126 -5.27 9.99 77.33
N ASP A 127 -4.67 9.76 78.50
CA ASP A 127 -5.20 10.18 79.81
C ASP A 127 -4.37 9.55 80.95
N GLU A 128 -3.39 10.29 81.47
CA GLU A 128 -3.14 10.49 82.91
C GLU A 128 -1.85 11.28 83.09
N ASP A 129 -1.95 12.61 83.08
CA ASP A 129 -1.00 13.44 83.83
C ASP A 129 -1.69 14.72 84.38
N GLU A 130 -1.61 14.80 85.71
CA GLU A 130 -1.48 15.99 86.55
C GLU A 130 -2.70 16.62 87.27
N GLU A 131 -2.46 16.80 88.59
CA GLU A 131 -2.85 17.87 89.54
C GLU A 131 -3.36 17.28 90.88
N ASP A 132 -2.85 17.57 92.09
CA ASP A 132 -1.95 18.62 92.60
C ASP A 132 -1.54 18.30 94.08
N ASP A 133 -0.57 19.06 94.59
CA ASP A 133 0.21 19.13 95.86
C ASP A 133 -0.39 18.77 97.26
N GLU A 134 0.51 18.34 98.18
CA GLU A 134 0.82 18.88 99.56
C GLU A 134 1.25 17.81 100.62
N ASP A 135 2.56 17.68 100.90
CA ASP A 135 3.23 17.69 102.25
C ASP A 135 4.76 17.48 102.16
#